data_AF-A0A498HGL6-F1
#
_entry.id   AF-A0A498HGL6-F1
#
_cell.length_a   1.000
_cell.length_b   1.000
_cell.length_c   1.000
_cell.angle_alpha   90.00
_cell.angle_beta   90.00
_cell.angle_gamma   90.00
#
_symmetry.space_group_name_H-M   'P 1'
#
loop_
_entity.id
_entity.type
_entity.pdbx_description
1 polymer ?
#
loop_
_entity_poly.entity_id
_entity_poly.type
_entity_poly.pdbx_seq_one_letter_code
_entity_poly.pdbx_strand_id
1 'polypeptide(L)'
;MCLFTNLILESDSFQIVAALKESSISINLSTVRPIVKDVISMMAMITRVHHFHVRCQANTIAHQLAQYALHSGCFCCWFKDPPDLIYDLLIEY
;
A
#
# COMPACT_ATOMS: atom_id res chain seq x y z
N MET A 1 20.18 -8.59 4.34
CA MET A 1 18.80 -8.85 3.89
C MET A 1 17.91 -8.76 5.13
N CYS A 2 17.22 -7.64 5.32
CA CYS A 2 16.30 -7.49 6.45
C CYS A 2 15.04 -8.31 6.12
N LEU A 3 14.97 -9.54 6.63
CA LEU A 3 13.80 -10.39 6.49
C LEU A 3 12.76 -9.93 7.51
N PHE A 4 11.87 -9.02 7.10
CA PHE A 4 10.64 -8.81 7.84
C PHE A 4 9.91 -10.15 7.91
N THR A 5 9.67 -10.65 9.12
CA THR A 5 9.02 -11.95 9.33
C THR A 5 7.50 -11.83 9.41
N ASN A 6 7.01 -10.63 9.74
CA ASN A 6 5.60 -10.28 9.85
C ASN A 6 5.33 -9.01 9.04
N LEU A 7 4.42 -9.09 8.07
CA LEU A 7 3.89 -7.95 7.32
C LEU A 7 2.42 -7.77 7.69
N ILE A 8 2.06 -6.53 8.06
CA ILE A 8 0.67 -6.11 8.24
C ILE A 8 0.37 -5.13 7.10
N LEU A 9 -0.59 -5.48 6.25
CA LEU A 9 -1.04 -4.66 5.14
C LEU A 9 -2.44 -4.13 5.46
N GLU A 10 -2.55 -2.82 5.57
CA GLU A 10 -3.81 -2.10 5.79
C GLU A 10 -4.16 -1.31 4.54
N SER A 11 -5.41 -1.41 4.09
CA SER A 11 -5.91 -0.65 2.95
C SER A 11 -7.39 -0.37 3.10
N ASP A 12 -7.83 0.80 2.66
CA ASP A 12 -9.24 1.18 2.55
C ASP A 12 -9.89 0.75 1.23
N SER A 13 -9.14 0.09 0.34
CA SER A 13 -9.67 -0.51 -0.88
C SER A 13 -10.05 -1.97 -0.67
N PHE A 14 -11.36 -2.21 -0.49
CA PHE A 14 -11.90 -3.57 -0.35
C PHE A 14 -11.50 -4.48 -1.52
N GLN A 15 -11.54 -3.95 -2.75
CA GLN A 15 -11.22 -4.72 -3.95
C GLN A 15 -9.77 -5.22 -3.95
N ILE A 16 -8.81 -4.38 -3.51
CA ILE A 16 -7.40 -4.77 -3.42
C ILE A 16 -7.19 -5.79 -2.31
N VAL A 17 -7.73 -5.55 -1.11
CA VAL A 17 -7.59 -6.49 0.02
C VAL A 17 -8.20 -7.86 -0.32
N ALA A 18 -9.36 -7.88 -0.98
CA ALA A 18 -9.99 -9.12 -1.45
C ALA A 18 -9.14 -9.83 -2.51
N ALA A 19 -8.60 -9.10 -3.50
CA ALA A 19 -7.73 -9.66 -4.54
C ALA A 19 -6.46 -10.29 -3.96
N LEU A 20 -5.88 -9.69 -2.91
CA LEU A 20 -4.70 -10.22 -2.22
C LEU A 20 -5.01 -11.46 -1.38
N LYS A 21 -6.20 -11.56 -0.79
CA LYS A 21 -6.59 -12.70 0.05
C LYS A 21 -6.96 -13.94 -0.76
N GLU A 22 -7.80 -13.78 -1.77
CA GLU A 22 -8.45 -14.93 -2.36
C GLU A 22 -7.65 -15.57 -3.51
N SER A 23 -6.54 -14.96 -3.96
CA SER A 23 -5.83 -15.38 -5.19
C SER A 23 -6.77 -15.55 -6.40
N SER A 24 -7.98 -14.99 -6.30
CA SER A 24 -9.14 -15.41 -7.08
C SER A 24 -9.46 -14.41 -8.17
N ILE A 25 -9.65 -15.00 -9.35
CA ILE A 25 -9.68 -14.42 -10.69
C ILE A 25 -10.93 -13.56 -10.96
N SER A 26 -11.81 -13.33 -9.98
CA SER A 26 -13.16 -12.78 -10.20
C SER A 26 -13.30 -11.26 -10.07
N ILE A 27 -12.34 -10.53 -9.49
CA ILE A 27 -12.42 -9.06 -9.45
C ILE A 27 -11.87 -8.52 -10.78
N ASN A 28 -12.70 -7.78 -11.53
CA ASN A 28 -12.33 -7.17 -12.79
C ASN A 28 -11.34 -6.00 -12.56
N LEU A 29 -10.10 -6.37 -12.26
CA LEU A 29 -8.96 -5.49 -12.00
C LEU A 29 -7.97 -5.56 -13.17
N SER A 30 -8.43 -5.65 -14.42
CA SER A 30 -7.56 -5.86 -15.59
C SER A 30 -6.36 -4.91 -15.64
N THR A 31 -6.57 -3.63 -15.30
CA THR A 31 -5.54 -2.59 -15.26
C THR A 31 -4.53 -2.76 -14.12
N VAL A 32 -4.93 -3.25 -12.94
CA VAL A 32 -4.05 -3.37 -11.76
C VAL A 32 -3.61 -4.81 -11.46
N ARG A 33 -4.11 -5.79 -12.23
CA ARG A 33 -3.78 -7.21 -12.08
C ARG A 33 -2.28 -7.50 -12.11
N PRO A 34 -1.46 -6.90 -13.00
CA PRO A 34 -0.01 -7.10 -12.96
C PRO A 34 0.59 -6.69 -11.61
N ILE A 35 0.18 -5.52 -11.09
CA ILE A 35 0.64 -5.00 -9.79
C ILE A 35 0.24 -5.95 -8.65
N VAL A 36 -1.00 -6.44 -8.64
CA VAL A 36 -1.47 -7.41 -7.62
C VAL A 36 -0.63 -8.69 -7.66
N LYS A 37 -0.27 -9.20 -8.84
CA LYS A 37 0.59 -10.39 -8.97
C LYS A 37 1.99 -10.15 -8.42
N ASP A 38 2.56 -8.98 -8.67
CA ASP A 38 3.88 -8.62 -8.15
C ASP A 38 3.85 -8.56 -6.62
N VAL A 39 2.82 -7.93 -6.04
CA VAL A 39 2.63 -7.86 -4.58
C VAL A 39 2.49 -9.26 -3.98
N ILE A 40 1.71 -10.15 -4.59
CA ILE A 40 1.61 -11.56 -4.14
C ILE A 40 2.97 -12.25 -4.17
N SER A 41 3.75 -12.05 -5.22
CA SER A 41 5.09 -12.64 -5.36
C SER A 41 6.05 -12.09 -4.29
N MET A 42 5.96 -10.79 -3.97
CA MET A 42 6.73 -10.17 -2.89
C MET A 42 6.33 -10.71 -1.51
N MET A 43 5.03 -10.84 -1.26
CA MET A 43 4.49 -11.36 -0.01
C MET A 43 4.83 -12.83 0.22
N ALA A 44 4.97 -13.63 -0.84
CA ALA A 44 5.42 -15.02 -0.75
C ALA A 44 6.84 -15.17 -0.17
N MET A 45 7.65 -14.10 -0.18
CA MET A 45 8.97 -14.08 0.47
C MET A 45 8.91 -13.79 1.98
N ILE A 46 7.73 -13.45 2.52
CA ILE A 46 7.52 -13.07 3.92
C ILE A 46 6.80 -14.21 4.65
N THR A 47 7.28 -14.57 5.85
CA THR A 47 6.79 -15.74 6.59
C THR A 47 5.33 -15.59 7.04
N ARG A 48 4.91 -14.40 7.45
CA ARG A 48 3.56 -14.12 7.93
C ARG A 48 3.06 -12.81 7.33
N VAL A 49 1.94 -12.87 6.63
CA VAL A 49 1.30 -11.71 6.03
C VAL A 49 -0.14 -11.65 6.51
N HIS A 50 -0.55 -10.49 7.03
CA HIS A 50 -1.91 -10.20 7.45
C HIS A 50 -2.47 -9.04 6.62
N HIS A 51 -3.70 -9.18 6.15
CA HIS A 51 -4.35 -8.17 5.33
C HIS A 51 -5.64 -7.71 6.00
N PHE A 52 -5.74 -6.40 6.24
CA PHE A 52 -6.89 -5.78 6.87
C PHE A 52 -7.49 -4.73 5.94
N HIS A 53 -8.80 -4.85 5.73
CA HIS A 53 -9.57 -3.76 5.16
C HIS A 53 -9.92 -2.80 6.28
N VAL A 54 -9.45 -1.57 6.18
CA VAL A 54 -9.67 -0.51 7.18
C VAL A 54 -10.58 0.58 6.61
N ARG A 55 -11.09 1.46 7.48
CA ARG A 55 -11.81 2.65 7.01
C ARG A 55 -10.80 3.67 6.47
N CYS A 56 -11.21 4.50 5.52
CA CYS A 56 -10.37 5.57 4.96
C CYS A 56 -9.76 6.49 6.06
N GLN A 57 -10.48 6.73 7.15
CA GLN A 57 -10.00 7.48 8.33
C GLN A 57 -8.79 6.82 9.04
N ALA A 58 -8.67 5.50 8.98
CA ALA A 58 -7.51 4.78 9.50
C ALA A 58 -6.36 4.70 8.47
N ASN A 59 -6.61 5.13 7.23
CA ASN A 59 -5.64 5.17 6.14
C ASN A 59 -5.34 6.62 5.70
N THR A 60 -5.59 7.61 6.57
CA THR A 60 -5.54 9.04 6.22
C THR A 60 -4.16 9.48 5.75
N ILE A 61 -3.09 8.98 6.37
CA ILE A 61 -1.71 9.29 5.95
C ILE A 61 -1.46 8.82 4.51
N ALA A 62 -1.81 7.57 4.17
CA ALA A 62 -1.65 7.07 2.81
C ALA A 62 -2.52 7.84 1.81
N HIS A 63 -3.73 8.24 2.22
CA HIS A 63 -4.60 9.07 1.41
C HIS A 63 -3.98 10.45 1.11
N GLN A 64 -3.45 11.13 2.13
CA GLN A 64 -2.78 12.42 1.98
C GLN A 64 -1.53 12.31 1.10
N LEU A 65 -0.75 11.23 1.24
CA LEU A 65 0.40 10.97 0.37
C LEU A 65 0.00 10.76 -1.09
N ALA A 66 -1.06 9.99 -1.34
CA ALA A 66 -1.59 9.78 -2.68
C ALA A 66 -2.11 11.10 -3.28
N GLN A 67 -2.80 11.93 -2.48
CA GLN A 67 -3.24 13.25 -2.90
C GLN A 67 -2.05 14.16 -3.22
N TYR A 68 -1.04 14.21 -2.36
CA TYR A 68 0.15 15.03 -2.63
C TYR A 68 0.84 14.62 -3.93
N ALA A 69 1.03 13.32 -4.15
CA ALA A 69 1.63 12.82 -5.38
C ALA A 69 0.81 13.24 -6.62
N LEU A 70 -0.52 13.15 -6.55
CA LEU A 70 -1.43 13.58 -7.62
C LEU A 70 -1.26 15.07 -7.97
N HIS A 71 -1.08 15.94 -6.96
CA HIS A 71 -0.98 17.39 -7.15
C HIS A 71 0.45 17.89 -7.42
N SER A 72 1.48 17.11 -7.06
CA SER A 72 2.88 17.51 -7.20
C SER A 72 3.33 17.76 -8.64
N GLY A 73 2.64 17.15 -9.63
CA GLY A 73 2.95 17.31 -11.05
C GLY A 73 4.32 16.75 -11.47
N CYS A 74 5.07 16.14 -10.55
CA CYS A 74 6.39 15.58 -10.77
C CYS A 74 6.50 14.18 -10.17
N PHE A 75 7.34 13.33 -10.77
CA PHE A 75 7.67 12.03 -10.18
C PHE A 75 8.56 12.26 -8.96
N CYS A 76 7.99 12.13 -7.77
CA CYS A 76 8.73 12.18 -6.52
C CYS A 76 9.31 10.80 -6.21
N CYS A 77 10.64 10.68 -6.25
CA CYS A 77 11.38 9.49 -5.82
C CYS A 77 11.98 9.73 -4.43
N TRP A 78 11.71 8.87 -3.45
CA TRP A 78 12.37 8.95 -2.15
C TRP A 78 13.61 8.08 -2.16
N PHE A 79 14.79 8.71 -2.13
CA PHE A 79 16.06 7.98 -2.20
C PHE A 79 16.79 7.88 -0.86
N LYS A 80 16.78 8.94 -0.05
CA LYS A 80 17.47 8.98 1.25
C LYS A 80 16.60 9.55 2.35
N ASP A 81 16.10 10.77 2.12
CA ASP A 81 15.28 11.46 3.09
C ASP A 81 13.82 11.47 2.61
N PRO A 82 12.85 11.14 3.47
CA PRO A 82 11.45 11.31 3.12
C PRO A 82 11.14 12.80 2.95
N PRO A 83 10.17 13.18 2.11
CA PRO A 83 9.70 14.56 2.03
C PRO A 83 9.26 15.05 3.39
N ASP A 84 9.46 16.33 3.65
CA ASP A 84 9.01 17.00 4.88
C ASP A 84 7.51 16.73 5.17
N LEU A 85 6.72 16.59 4.10
CA LEU A 85 5.32 16.14 4.18
C LEU A 85 5.13 14.87 5.04
N ILE A 86 6.00 13.86 4.94
CA ILE A 86 5.85 12.66 5.77
C ILE A 86 6.04 13.00 7.24
N TYR A 87 6.99 13.87 7.57
CA TYR A 87 7.19 14.32 8.94
C TYR A 87 5.99 15.14 9.44
N ASP A 88 5.47 16.05 8.63
CA ASP A 88 4.29 16.85 8.97
C ASP A 88 3.06 15.97 9.20
N LEU A 89 2.85 14.96 8.34
CA LEU A 89 1.77 14.00 8.47
C LEU A 89 1.89 13.08 9.71
N LEU A 90 3.12 12.76 10.12
CA LEU A 90 3.36 11.93 11.32
C LEU A 90 3.21 12.71 12.64
N ILE A 91 3.36 14.05 12.61
CA ILE A 91 3.23 14.91 13.80
C ILE A 91 1.76 15.23 14.10
N GLU A 92 0.88 15.20 13.11
CA GLU A 92 -0.56 15.48 13.25
C GLU A 92 -1.42 14.25 13.65
N TYR A 93 -0.81 13.07 13.84
CA TYR A 93 -1.50 11.81 14.15
C TYR A 93 -1.36 11.35 15.61
#